data_AF-A0A7G2T8J1-F1
#
_entry.id   AF-A0A7G2T8J1-F1
#
_cell.length_a   1.000
_cell.length_b   1.000
_cell.length_c   1.000
_cell.angle_alpha   90.00
_cell.angle_beta   90.00
_cell.angle_gamma   90.00
#
_symmetry.space_group_name_H-M   'P 1'
#
loop_
_entity.id
_entity.type
_entity.pdbx_description
1 polymer ?
#
loop_
_entity_poly.entity_id
_entity_poly.type
_entity_poly.pdbx_seq_one_letter_code
_entity_poly.pdbx_strand_id
1 'polypeptide(L)'
;MKNVAVIGYGVIGKRVADAINLQNDMKLSGVCDIISDWRIQNAVRKNYNIYAATQDAADNMKSEGISVKGNMQELLKKSDLVVDCTPKKIAAQNVAIYKEQNIKFILHGGEKHETTGHSFSAENNYKSALNLNATRVVSCNTTSILRTLTALKRADLLDYARGALLRRA
;
A
#
# COMPACT_ATOMS: atom_id res chain seq x y z
N MET A 1 0.65 12.90 -14.58
CA MET A 1 -0.08 11.73 -14.04
C MET A 1 0.94 10.73 -13.55
N LYS A 2 0.85 10.26 -12.31
CA LYS A 2 1.72 9.21 -11.76
C LYS A 2 1.05 7.84 -11.80
N ASN A 3 1.74 6.85 -12.35
CA ASN A 3 1.26 5.49 -12.48
C ASN A 3 1.55 4.73 -11.19
N VAL A 4 0.53 4.25 -10.50
CA VAL A 4 0.66 3.62 -9.18
C VAL A 4 0.17 2.17 -9.25
N ALA A 5 1.02 1.24 -8.81
CA ALA A 5 0.67 -0.16 -8.62
C ALA A 5 0.24 -0.42 -7.17
N VAL A 6 -0.74 -1.31 -6.99
CA VAL A 6 -1.12 -1.82 -5.66
C VAL A 6 -0.81 -3.31 -5.60
N ILE A 7 0.02 -3.72 -4.65
CA ILE A 7 0.37 -5.13 -4.43
C ILE A 7 -0.35 -5.62 -3.17
N GLY A 8 -1.19 -6.64 -3.30
CA GLY A 8 -2.09 -7.13 -2.26
C GLY A 8 -3.44 -6.40 -2.25
N TYR A 9 -4.43 -6.91 -2.96
CA TYR A 9 -5.79 -6.38 -3.04
C TYR A 9 -6.67 -6.83 -1.85
N GLY A 10 -6.10 -6.74 -0.65
CA GLY A 10 -6.77 -7.07 0.60
C GLY A 10 -7.68 -5.95 1.13
N VAL A 11 -7.87 -5.92 2.45
CA VAL A 11 -8.71 -4.91 3.13
C VAL A 11 -8.20 -3.49 2.88
N ILE A 12 -6.89 -3.27 2.96
CA ILE A 12 -6.27 -1.96 2.72
C ILE A 12 -6.12 -1.71 1.22
N GLY A 13 -5.54 -2.66 0.47
CA GLY A 13 -5.24 -2.49 -0.95
C GLY A 13 -6.43 -2.11 -1.81
N LYS A 14 -7.62 -2.70 -1.60
CA LYS A 14 -8.80 -2.31 -2.37
C LYS A 14 -9.23 -0.85 -2.15
N ARG A 15 -9.07 -0.36 -0.93
CA ARG A 15 -9.41 1.03 -0.56
C ARG A 15 -8.36 2.00 -1.11
N VAL A 16 -7.09 1.59 -1.09
CA VAL A 16 -5.99 2.36 -1.69
C VAL A 16 -6.17 2.46 -3.22
N ALA A 17 -6.48 1.35 -3.89
CA ALA A 17 -6.75 1.32 -5.33
C ALA A 17 -7.89 2.28 -5.72
N ASP A 18 -9.00 2.25 -4.96
CA ASP A 18 -10.11 3.19 -5.15
C ASP A 18 -9.67 4.65 -4.93
N ALA A 19 -8.92 4.92 -3.86
CA ALA A 19 -8.45 6.27 -3.56
C ALA A 19 -7.53 6.83 -4.67
N ILE A 20 -6.63 6.00 -5.20
CA ILE A 20 -5.75 6.34 -6.34
C ILE A 20 -6.61 6.68 -7.56
N ASN A 21 -7.61 5.85 -7.87
CA ASN A 21 -8.47 6.03 -9.05
C ASN A 21 -9.37 7.28 -8.97
N LEU A 22 -9.55 7.85 -7.78
CA LEU A 22 -10.27 9.10 -7.57
C LEU A 22 -9.38 10.35 -7.69
N GLN A 23 -8.06 10.22 -7.71
CA GLN A 23 -7.17 11.38 -7.83
C GLN A 23 -7.05 11.81 -9.31
N ASN A 24 -6.95 13.12 -9.54
CA ASN A 24 -6.78 13.70 -10.88
C ASN A 24 -5.32 13.72 -11.36
N ASP A 25 -4.37 13.45 -10.47
CA ASP A 25 -2.93 13.46 -10.72
C ASP A 25 -2.27 12.07 -10.63
N MET A 26 -3.05 11.03 -10.29
CA MET A 26 -2.63 9.64 -10.23
C MET A 26 -3.48 8.73 -11.11
N LYS A 27 -2.89 7.61 -11.54
CA LYS A 27 -3.55 6.55 -12.30
C LYS A 27 -3.20 5.19 -11.69
N LEU A 28 -4.22 4.37 -11.46
CA LEU A 28 -4.00 2.98 -11.06
C LEU A 28 -3.49 2.16 -12.26
N SER A 29 -2.24 1.72 -12.21
CA SER A 29 -1.65 0.85 -13.23
C SER A 29 -2.32 -0.53 -13.23
N GLY A 30 -2.59 -1.04 -12.03
CA GLY A 30 -3.20 -2.34 -11.79
C GLY A 30 -3.07 -2.78 -10.34
N VAL A 31 -3.74 -3.88 -10.03
CA VAL A 31 -3.70 -4.56 -8.73
C VAL A 31 -3.08 -5.94 -8.92
N CYS A 32 -2.19 -6.33 -8.01
CA CYS A 32 -1.51 -7.62 -8.04
C CYS A 32 -1.86 -8.44 -6.80
N ASP A 33 -2.22 -9.71 -6.95
CA ASP A 33 -2.50 -10.59 -5.82
C ASP A 33 -2.18 -12.07 -6.14
N ILE A 34 -2.26 -12.93 -5.12
CA ILE A 34 -2.22 -14.39 -5.24
C ILE A 34 -3.60 -15.03 -5.17
N ILE A 35 -4.59 -14.32 -4.60
CA ILE A 35 -5.94 -14.84 -4.41
C ILE A 35 -6.75 -14.69 -5.70
N SER A 36 -7.71 -15.58 -5.93
CA SER A 36 -8.67 -15.50 -7.04
C SER A 36 -10.11 -15.22 -6.57
N ASP A 37 -10.34 -15.10 -5.26
CA ASP A 37 -11.68 -15.03 -4.66
C ASP A 37 -12.51 -13.77 -5.01
N TRP A 38 -13.69 -13.67 -4.40
CA TRP A 38 -14.65 -12.56 -4.58
C TRP A 38 -14.03 -11.15 -4.48
N ARG A 39 -12.92 -10.98 -3.76
CA ARG A 39 -12.22 -9.69 -3.67
C ARG A 39 -11.66 -9.28 -5.02
N ILE A 40 -11.06 -10.20 -5.77
CA ILE A 40 -10.56 -9.92 -7.12
C ILE A 40 -11.71 -9.72 -8.10
N GLN A 41 -12.81 -10.45 -7.96
CA GLN A 41 -14.02 -10.20 -8.75
C GLN A 41 -14.54 -8.76 -8.58
N ASN A 42 -14.38 -8.14 -7.41
CA ASN A 42 -14.68 -6.73 -7.23
C ASN A 42 -13.72 -5.80 -7.99
N ALA A 43 -12.43 -6.16 -8.14
CA ALA A 43 -11.51 -5.44 -9.01
C ALA A 43 -11.92 -5.55 -10.49
N VAL A 44 -12.37 -6.75 -10.93
CA VAL A 44 -12.91 -6.97 -12.28
C VAL A 44 -14.11 -6.05 -12.54
N ARG A 45 -15.10 -6.03 -11.63
CA ARG A 45 -16.30 -5.17 -11.75
C ARG A 45 -15.98 -3.68 -11.83
N LYS A 46 -14.87 -3.27 -11.23
CA LYS A 46 -14.35 -1.89 -11.29
C LYS A 46 -13.48 -1.61 -12.51
N ASN A 47 -13.32 -2.58 -13.41
CA ASN A 47 -12.44 -2.52 -14.58
C ASN A 47 -10.98 -2.22 -14.23
N TYR A 48 -10.50 -2.68 -13.08
CA TYR A 48 -9.08 -2.59 -12.74
C TYR A 48 -8.29 -3.65 -13.49
N ASN A 49 -7.07 -3.30 -13.92
CA ASN A 49 -6.16 -4.29 -14.49
C ASN A 49 -5.66 -5.22 -13.39
N ILE A 50 -5.87 -6.52 -13.58
CA ILE A 50 -5.50 -7.55 -12.60
C ILE A 50 -4.20 -8.21 -13.04
N TYR A 51 -3.27 -8.33 -12.11
CA TYR A 51 -1.98 -8.98 -12.27
C TYR A 51 -1.86 -10.10 -11.23
N ALA A 52 -1.12 -11.14 -11.59
CA ALA A 52 -0.84 -12.24 -10.68
C ALA A 52 0.57 -12.12 -10.11
N ALA A 53 0.70 -12.37 -8.80
CA ALA A 53 2.00 -12.33 -8.14
C ALA A 53 2.88 -13.55 -8.45
N THR A 54 2.26 -14.69 -8.78
CA THR A 54 2.93 -15.95 -9.14
C THR A 54 2.26 -16.60 -10.35
N GLN A 55 2.95 -17.56 -10.97
CA GLN A 55 2.39 -18.33 -12.08
C GLN A 55 1.17 -19.15 -11.63
N ASP A 56 1.27 -19.84 -10.49
CA ASP A 56 0.14 -20.60 -9.92
C ASP A 56 -1.09 -19.71 -9.67
N ALA A 57 -0.88 -18.48 -9.17
CA ALA A 57 -1.97 -17.52 -9.00
C ALA A 57 -2.59 -17.11 -10.34
N ALA A 58 -1.78 -16.93 -11.38
CA ALA A 58 -2.27 -16.61 -12.72
C ALA A 58 -3.16 -17.73 -13.27
N ASP A 59 -2.76 -18.98 -13.08
CA ASP A 59 -3.50 -20.14 -13.57
C ASP A 59 -4.80 -20.37 -12.77
N ASN A 60 -4.77 -20.15 -11.45
CA ASN A 60 -5.97 -20.14 -10.61
C ASN A 60 -6.95 -19.01 -10.98
N MET A 61 -6.45 -17.81 -11.22
CA MET A 61 -7.31 -16.70 -11.67
C MET A 61 -7.96 -17.01 -13.03
N LYS A 62 -7.20 -17.57 -13.98
CA LYS A 62 -7.73 -17.95 -15.29
C LYS A 62 -8.79 -19.03 -15.21
N SER A 63 -8.60 -20.05 -14.36
CA SER A 63 -9.60 -21.12 -14.18
C SER A 63 -10.92 -20.59 -13.58
N GLU A 64 -10.85 -19.51 -12.81
CA GLU A 64 -12.02 -18.78 -12.30
C GLU A 64 -12.56 -17.69 -13.27
N GLY A 65 -12.08 -17.65 -14.51
CA GLY A 65 -12.56 -16.73 -15.54
C GLY A 65 -12.07 -15.28 -15.39
N ILE A 66 -11.06 -15.04 -14.55
CA ILE A 66 -10.47 -13.71 -14.36
C ILE A 66 -9.42 -13.46 -15.45
N SER A 67 -9.58 -12.36 -16.19
CA SER A 67 -8.61 -11.94 -17.21
C SER A 67 -7.39 -11.29 -16.55
N VAL A 68 -6.31 -12.07 -16.40
CA VAL A 68 -5.02 -11.59 -15.90
C VAL A 68 -4.25 -10.88 -17.02
N LYS A 69 -3.80 -9.65 -16.77
CA LYS A 69 -3.06 -8.79 -17.71
C LYS A 69 -1.56 -9.07 -17.76
N GLY A 70 -1.04 -9.80 -16.77
CA GLY A 70 0.39 -10.07 -16.66
C GLY A 70 0.82 -10.49 -15.26
N ASN A 71 2.13 -10.54 -15.06
CA ASN A 71 2.74 -10.82 -13.75
C ASN A 71 3.13 -9.53 -12.99
N MET A 72 3.60 -9.70 -11.75
CA MET A 72 4.05 -8.59 -10.90
C MET A 72 5.14 -7.75 -11.58
N GLN A 73 6.13 -8.35 -12.22
CA GLN A 73 7.25 -7.65 -12.86
C GLN A 73 6.76 -6.75 -14.02
N GLU A 74 5.79 -7.20 -14.79
CA GLU A 74 5.17 -6.42 -15.86
C GLU A 74 4.35 -5.23 -15.33
N LEU A 75 3.71 -5.39 -14.16
CA LEU A 75 3.03 -4.28 -13.48
C LEU A 75 4.04 -3.24 -12.97
N LEU A 76 5.13 -3.69 -12.36
CA LEU A 76 6.18 -2.81 -11.83
C LEU A 76 6.83 -1.97 -12.93
N LYS A 77 7.15 -2.58 -14.08
CA LYS A 77 7.72 -1.87 -15.26
C LYS A 77 6.83 -0.73 -15.79
N LYS A 78 5.53 -0.77 -15.51
CA LYS A 78 4.54 0.23 -15.97
C LYS A 78 4.20 1.27 -14.90
N SER A 79 4.82 1.20 -13.73
CA SER A 79 4.46 2.00 -12.57
C SER A 79 5.62 2.87 -12.11
N ASP A 80 5.30 4.08 -11.66
CA ASP A 80 6.26 5.01 -11.06
C ASP A 80 6.46 4.71 -9.56
N LEU A 81 5.43 4.17 -8.91
CA LEU A 81 5.41 3.89 -7.47
C LEU A 81 4.53 2.68 -7.15
N VAL A 82 4.93 1.93 -6.13
CA VAL A 82 4.19 0.80 -5.57
C VAL A 82 3.60 1.16 -4.21
N VAL A 83 2.35 0.78 -3.97
CA VAL A 83 1.79 0.69 -2.61
C VAL A 83 1.61 -0.77 -2.25
N ASP A 84 2.48 -1.27 -1.37
CA ASP A 84 2.48 -2.66 -0.92
C ASP A 84 1.57 -2.82 0.30
N CYS A 85 0.45 -3.49 0.05
CA CYS A 85 -0.62 -3.83 0.97
C CYS A 85 -0.60 -5.29 1.41
N THR A 86 0.51 -6.01 1.19
CA THR A 86 0.64 -7.42 1.54
C THR A 86 0.87 -7.63 3.05
N PRO A 87 0.66 -8.86 3.57
CA PRO A 87 0.95 -9.18 4.96
C PRO A 87 2.44 -9.00 5.31
N LYS A 88 2.72 -8.87 6.61
CA LYS A 88 4.01 -8.38 7.12
C LYS A 88 5.25 -9.09 6.55
N LYS A 89 5.20 -10.42 6.50
CA LYS A 89 6.35 -11.22 6.02
C LYS A 89 6.54 -11.11 4.51
N ILE A 90 5.47 -10.90 3.77
CA ILE A 90 5.47 -10.83 2.30
C ILE A 90 6.01 -9.47 1.86
N ALA A 91 5.56 -8.38 2.47
CA ALA A 91 6.04 -7.04 2.17
C ALA A 91 7.56 -6.95 2.33
N ALA A 92 8.12 -7.51 3.41
CA ALA A 92 9.57 -7.55 3.64
C ALA A 92 10.34 -8.29 2.52
N GLN A 93 9.75 -9.34 1.95
CA GLN A 93 10.34 -10.07 0.80
C GLN A 93 10.26 -9.24 -0.48
N ASN A 94 9.12 -8.62 -0.73
CA ASN A 94 8.90 -7.79 -1.93
C ASN A 94 9.82 -6.56 -1.99
N VAL A 95 10.27 -6.03 -0.85
CA VAL A 95 11.23 -4.91 -0.81
C VAL A 95 12.49 -5.19 -1.62
N ALA A 96 12.98 -6.43 -1.62
CA ALA A 96 14.16 -6.80 -2.41
C ALA A 96 13.90 -6.57 -3.91
N ILE A 97 12.73 -6.99 -4.40
CA ILE A 97 12.28 -6.82 -5.78
C ILE A 97 12.16 -5.34 -6.13
N TYR A 98 11.57 -4.52 -5.24
CA TYR A 98 11.41 -3.09 -5.50
C TYR A 98 12.75 -2.36 -5.59
N LYS A 99 13.70 -2.73 -4.72
CA LYS A 99 15.06 -2.17 -4.73
C LYS A 99 15.81 -2.58 -6.00
N GLU A 100 15.73 -3.85 -6.39
CA GLU A 100 16.35 -4.37 -7.61
C GLU A 100 15.82 -3.65 -8.87
N GLN A 101 14.51 -3.37 -8.92
CA GLN A 101 13.89 -2.65 -10.04
C GLN A 101 13.96 -1.12 -9.91
N ASN A 102 14.60 -0.60 -8.86
CA ASN A 102 14.74 0.83 -8.58
C ASN A 102 13.38 1.59 -8.62
N ILE A 103 12.31 0.94 -8.16
CA ILE A 103 10.97 1.54 -8.09
C ILE A 103 10.70 2.05 -6.68
N LYS A 104 10.03 3.22 -6.58
CA LYS A 104 9.64 3.76 -5.29
C LYS A 104 8.52 2.93 -4.67
N PHE A 105 8.51 2.78 -3.35
CA PHE A 105 7.49 1.96 -2.70
C PHE A 105 7.02 2.51 -1.34
N ILE A 106 5.77 2.24 -1.04
CA ILE A 106 5.12 2.56 0.24
C ILE A 106 4.71 1.25 0.90
N LEU A 107 5.08 1.08 2.17
CA LEU A 107 4.65 -0.03 3.03
C LEU A 107 3.63 0.46 4.06
N HIS A 108 2.97 -0.48 4.76
CA HIS A 108 2.03 -0.15 5.83
C HIS A 108 2.55 -0.51 7.23
N GLY A 109 1.84 -0.03 8.25
CA GLY A 109 2.30 -0.04 9.64
C GLY A 109 2.49 -1.41 10.29
N GLY A 110 2.18 -2.50 9.59
CA GLY A 110 2.60 -3.85 10.00
C GLY A 110 4.12 -4.04 9.93
N GLU A 111 4.78 -3.33 9.02
CA GLU A 111 6.22 -3.41 8.80
C GLU A 111 7.04 -2.76 9.90
N LYS A 112 8.29 -3.21 10.03
CA LYS A 112 9.28 -2.58 10.89
C LYS A 112 9.67 -1.20 10.33
N HIS A 113 10.06 -0.27 11.20
CA HIS A 113 10.48 1.07 10.78
C HIS A 113 11.72 0.99 9.88
N GLU A 114 12.66 0.13 10.29
CA GLU A 114 13.97 -0.10 9.68
C GLU A 114 13.86 -0.62 8.23
N THR A 115 12.74 -1.27 7.86
CA THR A 115 12.51 -1.76 6.49
C THR A 115 12.59 -0.64 5.45
N THR A 116 12.19 0.57 5.84
CA THR A 116 12.19 1.75 4.95
C THR A 116 13.09 2.87 5.46
N GLY A 117 13.49 2.84 6.74
CA GLY A 117 14.21 3.93 7.40
C GLY A 117 13.38 5.20 7.60
N HIS A 118 12.09 5.20 7.22
CA HIS A 118 11.21 6.36 7.33
C HIS A 118 9.77 5.96 7.59
N SER A 119 9.16 6.51 8.64
CA SER A 119 7.73 6.34 8.93
C SER A 119 6.96 7.62 8.62
N PHE A 120 5.77 7.48 8.03
CA PHE A 120 5.01 8.61 7.49
C PHE A 120 3.65 8.78 8.15
N SER A 121 3.33 10.03 8.48
CA SER A 121 1.99 10.55 8.75
C SER A 121 1.88 11.95 8.14
N ALA A 122 0.91 12.16 7.26
CA ALA A 122 0.84 13.36 6.42
C ALA A 122 0.85 14.68 7.23
N GLU A 123 0.08 14.74 8.32
CA GLU A 123 0.01 15.95 9.15
C GLU A 123 1.27 16.16 10.00
N ASN A 124 2.07 15.12 10.23
CA ASN A 124 3.22 15.18 11.12
C ASN A 124 4.50 15.56 10.40
N ASN A 125 4.80 14.84 9.33
CA ASN A 125 6.15 14.81 8.76
C ASN A 125 6.14 14.65 7.24
N TYR A 126 5.16 15.24 6.55
CA TYR A 126 5.12 15.21 5.09
C TYR A 126 6.44 15.66 4.44
N LYS A 127 7.02 16.75 4.93
CA LYS A 127 8.27 17.32 4.40
C LYS A 127 9.44 16.33 4.44
N SER A 128 9.50 15.43 5.42
CA SER A 128 10.58 14.45 5.51
C SER A 128 10.43 13.28 4.53
N ALA A 129 9.26 13.10 3.92
CA ALA A 129 9.03 12.07 2.90
C ALA A 129 9.32 12.54 1.47
N LEU A 130 9.59 13.83 1.27
CA LEU A 130 9.85 14.37 -0.06
C LEU A 130 11.08 13.69 -0.67
N ASN A 131 10.92 13.25 -1.93
CA ASN A 131 11.96 12.61 -2.74
C ASN A 131 12.53 11.29 -2.21
N LEU A 132 12.04 10.75 -1.09
CA LEU A 132 12.44 9.42 -0.63
C LEU A 132 12.05 8.33 -1.63
N ASN A 133 12.80 7.23 -1.62
CA ASN A 133 12.51 6.04 -2.42
C ASN A 133 11.55 5.09 -1.70
N ALA A 134 11.52 5.14 -0.37
CA ALA A 134 10.69 4.26 0.43
C ALA A 134 10.15 4.99 1.65
N THR A 135 8.93 4.65 2.05
CA THR A 135 8.42 4.99 3.38
C THR A 135 7.37 3.99 3.84
N ARG A 136 7.18 3.89 5.15
CA ARG A 136 6.10 3.14 5.76
C ARG A 136 5.05 4.07 6.34
N VAL A 137 3.83 4.02 5.82
CA VAL A 137 2.67 4.64 6.47
C VAL A 137 2.43 3.93 7.80
N VAL A 138 2.35 4.67 8.90
CA VAL A 138 2.20 4.07 10.24
C VAL A 138 0.87 3.33 10.43
N SER A 139 0.73 2.60 11.53
CA SER A 139 -0.46 1.76 11.77
C SER A 139 -1.73 2.59 11.94
N CYS A 140 -2.91 1.95 11.88
CA CYS A 140 -4.20 2.60 12.13
C CYS A 140 -4.24 3.32 13.49
N ASN A 141 -3.82 2.66 14.57
CA ASN A 141 -3.77 3.24 15.92
C ASN A 141 -2.74 4.36 16.00
N THR A 142 -1.56 4.18 15.41
CA THR A 142 -0.54 5.24 15.41
C THR A 142 -1.05 6.48 14.65
N THR A 143 -1.71 6.28 13.51
CA THR A 143 -2.26 7.38 12.71
C THR A 143 -3.32 8.16 13.48
N SER A 144 -4.25 7.48 14.16
CA SER A 144 -5.29 8.16 14.95
C SER A 144 -4.71 8.93 16.12
N ILE A 145 -3.76 8.33 16.86
CA ILE A 145 -3.07 9.01 17.97
C ILE A 145 -2.32 10.24 17.46
N LEU A 146 -1.57 10.10 16.36
CA LEU A 146 -0.78 11.20 15.81
C LEU A 146 -1.66 12.38 15.38
N ARG A 147 -2.82 12.15 14.75
CA ARG A 147 -3.72 13.27 14.38
C ARG A 147 -4.13 14.12 15.59
N THR A 148 -4.55 13.47 16.68
CA THR A 148 -4.95 14.18 17.90
C THR A 148 -3.77 14.84 18.60
N LEU A 149 -2.70 14.09 18.85
CA LEU A 149 -1.55 14.61 19.60
C LEU A 149 -0.81 15.71 18.84
N THR A 150 -0.77 15.64 17.50
CA THR A 150 -0.11 16.69 16.70
C THR A 150 -0.87 18.00 16.74
N ALA A 151 -2.20 17.95 16.74
CA ALA A 151 -3.02 19.15 16.90
C ALA A 151 -2.76 19.81 18.26
N LEU A 152 -2.77 19.03 19.35
CA LEU A 152 -2.45 19.53 20.70
C LEU A 152 -1.02 20.07 20.79
N LYS A 153 -0.04 19.37 20.21
CA LYS A 153 1.35 19.81 20.17
C LYS A 153 1.53 21.13 19.45
N ARG A 154 0.86 21.33 18.32
CA ARG A 154 0.93 22.58 17.54
C ARG A 154 0.31 23.78 18.27
N ALA A 155 -0.67 23.51 19.13
CA ALA A 155 -1.31 24.53 19.97
C ALA A 155 -0.53 24.78 21.28
N ASP A 156 0.63 24.13 21.48
CA ASP A 156 1.40 24.16 22.73
C ASP A 156 0.61 23.67 23.96
N LEU A 157 -0.35 22.75 23.73
CA LEU A 157 -1.21 22.17 24.76
C LEU A 157 -0.83 20.73 25.12
N LEU A 158 0.25 20.21 24.54
CA LEU A 158 0.72 18.85 24.78
C LEU A 158 2.02 18.87 25.58
N ASP A 159 1.90 18.70 26.90
CA ASP A 159 3.04 18.39 27.78
C ASP A 159 3.33 16.87 27.77
N TYR A 160 2.31 16.05 28.04
CA TYR A 160 2.45 14.60 28.10
C TYR A 160 1.13 13.86 27.79
N ALA A 161 1.21 12.62 27.30
CA ALA A 161 0.05 11.78 26.97
C ALA A 161 0.19 10.34 27.48
N ARG A 162 -0.91 9.81 28.04
CA ARG A 162 -1.11 8.38 28.37
C ARG A 162 -2.39 7.90 27.70
N GLY A 163 -2.38 6.67 27.21
CA GLY A 163 -3.57 6.06 26.62
C GLY A 163 -3.53 4.54 26.68
N ALA A 164 -4.71 3.94 26.81
CA ALA A 164 -4.92 2.52 26.65
C ALA A 164 -5.63 2.26 25.32
N LEU A 165 -5.13 1.30 24.55
CA LEU A 165 -5.69 0.94 23.23
C LEU A 165 -6.56 -0.30 23.34
N LEU A 166 -7.89 -0.11 23.34
CA LEU A 166 -8.84 -1.21 23.19
C LEU A 166 -9.01 -1.51 21.71
N ARG A 167 -8.43 -2.62 21.25
CA ARG A 167 -8.39 -3.00 19.84
C ARG A 167 -9.53 -3.97 19.53
N ARG A 168 -10.14 -3.81 18.34
CA ARG A 168 -11.02 -4.85 17.80
C ARG A 168 -10.24 -6.17 17.62
N ALA A 169 -10.96 -7.29 17.74
CA ALA A 169 -10.47 -8.61 17.34
C ALA A 169 -10.14 -8.66 15.84
#